data_AF-A0A7H5EUA3-F1
#
_entry.id   AF-A0A7H5EUA3-F1
#
_cell.length_a   1.000
_cell.length_b   1.000
_cell.length_c   1.000
_cell.angle_alpha   90.00
_cell.angle_beta   90.00
_cell.angle_gamma   90.00
#
_symmetry.space_group_name_H-M   'P 1'
#
loop_
_entity.id
_entity.type
_entity.pdbx_description
1 polymer ?
#
loop_
_entity_poly.entity_id
_entity_poly.type
_entity_poly.pdbx_seq_one_letter_code
_entity_poly.pdbx_strand_id
1 'polypeptide(L)'
;MKPLLFALCCFPLMLFGQFEAPPASPPATNSVQAGYTNLSVTYHRPNVRGRDIFGALVPWEQVWRAGANDNTLLELSGMATIGEHKVAPGQYSLYFIPKPDGNWILILNSATDNWGTRGYSAAKDVLRQTVKARRLAQRIETLEYRWMNLHPQSVDLVLEWGWWRVSCTLKLPTDAQVAARAEKELERPADPNDFYLAARYYLDNDLDLGQAKAWMDHWEKEGEEQFGRMRYQAIIEYKLGNTSRGVQLMKRSLELARKAGNAHYVSMNERSLREWERIVTEIDPEELLRESITYHDPESQWNNRTHLIQLAESRPGGSVRHTRLSFNPGKGDFDMQQTRGKDKIQLRYLGGTYGFSHNGRTNIGDSTRQRLNLTEDRTNVLRDYYSYLWGLPMKLRDPGTLIQPTIHQVWFADEQLLEMEVHYAPDTGKDIWFFYFDPVTKALRGYAFYHDKDGPGTGEYIILEDEALVEKMRIPARRHWYQTQGRLYLGTDEILK
;
A
#
# COMPACT_ATOMS: atom_id res chain seq x y z
N MET A 1 55.08 75.17 -25.76
CA MET A 1 55.83 74.20 -24.95
C MET A 1 55.25 72.81 -25.23
N LYS A 2 56.11 71.81 -25.40
CA LYS A 2 55.87 70.54 -26.12
C LYS A 2 54.78 69.64 -25.51
N PRO A 3 53.97 68.91 -26.30
CA PRO A 3 53.13 67.83 -25.79
C PRO A 3 54.01 66.60 -25.49
N LEU A 4 53.91 66.08 -24.26
CA LEU A 4 54.59 64.86 -23.83
C LEU A 4 53.73 63.65 -24.26
N LEU A 5 54.19 62.87 -25.24
CA LEU A 5 53.60 61.60 -25.63
C LEU A 5 53.93 60.56 -24.55
N PHE A 6 52.93 60.08 -23.80
CA PHE A 6 53.08 58.91 -22.92
C PHE A 6 52.86 57.65 -23.76
N ALA A 7 53.95 56.95 -24.09
CA ALA A 7 53.88 55.64 -24.74
C ALA A 7 53.44 54.58 -23.72
N LEU A 8 52.20 54.10 -23.87
CA LEU A 8 51.65 53.00 -23.07
C LEU A 8 52.26 51.68 -23.59
N CYS A 9 53.32 51.19 -22.93
CA CYS A 9 53.85 49.85 -23.16
C CYS A 9 52.85 48.81 -22.62
N CYS A 10 52.01 48.26 -23.49
CA CYS A 10 51.26 47.04 -23.21
C CYS A 10 52.23 45.84 -23.20
N PHE A 11 52.69 45.45 -22.00
CA PHE A 11 53.25 44.11 -21.81
C PHE A 11 52.11 43.09 -21.85
N PRO A 12 52.15 42.07 -22.72
CA PRO A 12 51.19 40.97 -22.65
C PRO A 12 51.43 40.20 -21.35
N LEU A 13 50.46 40.22 -20.43
CA LEU A 13 50.39 39.25 -19.35
C LEU A 13 50.18 37.87 -19.99
N MET A 14 51.25 37.09 -20.13
CA MET A 14 51.12 35.67 -20.40
C MET A 14 50.65 35.01 -19.10
N LEU A 15 49.34 34.76 -19.00
CA LEU A 15 48.79 33.82 -18.04
C LEU A 15 49.26 32.42 -18.43
N PHE A 16 50.32 31.93 -17.79
CA PHE A 16 50.63 30.51 -17.83
C PHE A 16 49.53 29.79 -17.04
N GLY A 17 48.59 29.16 -17.75
CA GLY A 17 47.68 28.21 -17.12
C GLY A 17 48.52 27.06 -16.56
N GLN A 18 48.51 26.90 -15.24
CA GLN A 18 49.15 25.75 -14.60
C GLN A 18 48.39 24.49 -14.99
N PHE A 19 49.10 23.42 -15.36
CA PHE A 19 48.48 22.14 -15.65
C PHE A 19 47.88 21.57 -14.35
N GLU A 20 46.56 21.52 -14.27
CA GLU A 20 45.82 20.88 -13.18
C GLU A 20 45.35 19.49 -13.60
N ALA A 21 45.97 18.46 -13.04
CA ALA A 21 45.48 17.10 -13.18
C ALA A 21 44.23 16.89 -12.30
N PRO A 22 43.24 16.10 -12.74
CA PRO A 22 42.11 15.75 -11.88
C PRO A 22 42.58 15.10 -10.56
N PRO A 23 42.05 15.54 -9.41
CA PRO A 23 42.46 14.96 -8.13
C PRO A 23 42.08 13.49 -8.06
N ALA A 24 42.95 12.68 -7.44
CA ALA A 24 42.72 11.23 -7.31
C ALA A 24 41.43 10.88 -6.53
N SER A 25 40.98 11.81 -5.68
CA SER A 25 39.72 11.77 -4.93
C SER A 25 38.95 13.06 -5.20
N PRO A 26 38.03 13.06 -6.19
CA PRO A 26 37.25 14.25 -6.53
C PRO A 26 36.39 14.74 -5.35
N PRO A 27 36.19 16.07 -5.22
CA PRO A 27 35.27 16.64 -4.24
C PRO A 27 33.82 16.31 -4.61
N ALA A 28 32.94 16.32 -3.62
CA ALA A 28 31.49 16.23 -3.77
C ALA A 28 30.78 16.92 -2.60
N THR A 29 29.56 17.38 -2.88
CA THR A 29 28.66 17.96 -1.89
C THR A 29 27.27 17.37 -2.08
N ASN A 30 26.64 16.96 -0.99
CA ASN A 30 25.24 16.51 -0.98
C ASN A 30 24.45 17.32 0.04
N SER A 31 23.34 17.91 -0.40
CA SER A 31 22.49 18.80 0.41
C SER A 31 21.04 18.36 0.42
N VAL A 32 20.33 18.63 1.52
CA VAL A 32 18.89 18.37 1.67
C VAL A 32 18.27 19.42 2.59
N GLN A 33 16.99 19.73 2.38
CA GLN A 33 16.17 20.41 3.38
C GLN A 33 15.29 19.37 4.07
N ALA A 34 15.37 19.31 5.39
CA ALA A 34 14.56 18.44 6.24
C ALA A 34 13.83 19.32 7.26
N GLY A 35 12.49 19.27 7.29
CA GLY A 35 11.70 20.26 8.02
C GLY A 35 12.07 21.68 7.59
N TYR A 36 12.50 22.51 8.55
CA TYR A 36 12.99 23.87 8.28
C TYR A 36 14.52 24.00 8.27
N THR A 37 15.26 22.88 8.29
CA THR A 37 16.72 22.88 8.41
C THR A 37 17.37 22.45 7.08
N ASN A 38 18.26 23.29 6.56
CA ASN A 38 19.14 22.94 5.45
C ASN A 38 20.38 22.22 6.00
N LEU A 39 20.70 21.08 5.40
CA LEU A 39 21.81 20.23 5.79
C LEU A 39 22.69 19.99 4.56
N SER A 40 24.01 20.06 4.72
CA SER A 40 24.94 19.68 3.66
C SER A 40 26.14 18.92 4.19
N VAL A 41 26.67 18.02 3.36
CA VAL A 41 27.94 17.35 3.60
C VAL A 41 28.86 17.56 2.41
N THR A 42 30.03 18.14 2.64
CA THR A 42 31.07 18.39 1.64
C THR A 42 32.29 17.53 1.95
N TYR A 43 32.79 16.78 0.98
CA TYR A 43 33.80 15.74 1.19
C TYR A 43 34.55 15.40 -0.10
N HIS A 44 35.63 14.62 0.01
CA HIS A 44 36.30 14.01 -1.14
C HIS A 44 36.09 12.50 -1.15
N ARG A 45 35.96 11.94 -2.37
CA ARG A 45 35.47 10.57 -2.62
C ARG A 45 36.59 9.61 -3.05
N PRO A 46 37.33 8.97 -2.12
CA PRO A 46 38.33 7.97 -2.49
C PRO A 46 37.70 6.67 -3.01
N ASN A 47 38.40 6.00 -3.92
CA ASN A 47 38.06 4.65 -4.40
C ASN A 47 38.74 3.55 -3.57
N VAL A 48 38.13 2.38 -3.47
CA VAL A 48 38.72 1.20 -2.82
C VAL A 48 39.98 0.73 -3.57
N ARG A 49 39.91 0.62 -4.89
CA ARG A 49 41.01 0.19 -5.78
C ARG A 49 41.62 -1.16 -5.36
N GLY A 50 40.77 -2.10 -4.99
CA GLY A 50 41.19 -3.46 -4.59
C GLY A 50 41.89 -3.54 -3.22
N ARG A 51 41.95 -2.45 -2.44
CA ARG A 51 42.57 -2.42 -1.11
C ARG A 51 41.59 -2.85 -0.02
N ASP A 52 42.13 -3.41 1.06
CA ASP A 52 41.40 -3.48 2.33
C ASP A 52 41.35 -2.09 2.96
N ILE A 53 40.13 -1.63 3.26
CA ILE A 53 39.91 -0.28 3.77
C ILE A 53 40.13 -0.23 5.29
N PHE A 54 39.23 -0.81 6.06
CA PHE A 54 39.26 -0.72 7.52
C PHE A 54 40.09 -1.85 8.12
N GLY A 55 40.99 -1.49 9.04
CA GLY A 55 42.03 -2.38 9.56
C GLY A 55 43.33 -2.39 8.75
N ALA A 56 43.36 -1.68 7.61
CA ALA A 56 44.55 -1.49 6.80
C ALA A 56 44.71 -0.01 6.43
N LEU A 57 44.10 0.46 5.34
CA LEU A 57 44.22 1.86 4.91
C LEU A 57 43.72 2.86 5.96
N VAL A 58 42.62 2.51 6.63
CA VAL A 58 42.06 3.21 7.79
C VAL A 58 42.23 2.29 9.00
N PRO A 59 43.19 2.58 9.90
CA PRO A 59 43.39 1.76 11.10
C PRO A 59 42.15 1.75 11.99
N TRP A 60 41.88 0.61 12.62
CA TRP A 60 40.88 0.53 13.67
C TRP A 60 41.29 1.37 14.88
N GLU A 61 40.29 1.84 15.62
CA GLU A 61 40.45 2.61 16.87
C GLU A 61 41.21 3.93 16.75
N GLN A 62 41.43 4.41 15.52
CA GLN A 62 42.05 5.71 15.26
C GLN A 62 41.06 6.69 14.64
N VAL A 63 41.27 7.98 14.88
CA VAL A 63 40.47 9.05 14.27
C VAL A 63 40.71 9.06 12.76
N TRP A 64 39.63 9.06 12.00
CA TRP A 64 39.60 9.10 10.55
C TRP A 64 38.73 10.26 10.08
N ARG A 65 39.27 11.07 9.15
CA ARG A 65 38.60 12.23 8.54
C ARG A 65 37.37 11.91 7.68
N ALA A 66 37.01 10.64 7.57
CA ALA A 66 35.80 10.22 6.86
C ALA A 66 35.77 10.62 5.37
N GLY A 67 36.94 10.65 4.72
CA GLY A 67 37.11 11.21 3.37
C GLY A 67 38.57 11.20 2.91
N ALA A 68 38.89 12.03 1.91
CA ALA A 68 40.24 12.25 1.40
C ALA A 68 40.59 13.75 1.40
N ASN A 69 41.89 14.08 1.32
CA ASN A 69 42.38 15.47 1.28
C ASN A 69 41.94 16.29 2.51
N ASP A 70 41.16 17.35 2.29
CA ASP A 70 40.55 18.19 3.30
C ASP A 70 39.53 17.45 4.16
N ASN A 71 39.07 18.12 5.21
CA ASN A 71 38.06 17.58 6.11
C ASN A 71 36.72 17.34 5.40
N THR A 72 36.05 16.26 5.77
CA THR A 72 34.62 16.14 5.51
C THR A 72 33.88 17.13 6.41
N LEU A 73 33.11 18.03 5.82
CA LEU A 73 32.38 19.08 6.51
C LEU A 73 30.89 18.77 6.53
N LEU A 74 30.27 18.85 7.71
CA LEU A 74 28.84 18.80 7.92
C LEU A 74 28.35 20.20 8.30
N GLU A 75 27.39 20.73 7.54
CA GLU A 75 26.80 22.05 7.79
C GLU A 75 25.32 21.92 8.08
N LEU A 76 24.86 22.64 9.10
CA LEU A 76 23.47 22.70 9.53
C LEU A 76 23.03 24.16 9.65
N SER A 77 21.94 24.55 8.97
CA SER A 77 21.36 25.90 9.11
C SER A 77 20.46 26.06 10.35
N GLY A 78 20.19 24.96 11.05
CA GLY A 78 19.25 24.86 12.16
C GLY A 78 19.76 23.89 13.21
N MET A 79 19.18 23.95 14.41
CA MET A 79 19.53 23.03 15.50
C MET A 79 19.13 21.59 15.12
N ALA A 80 19.98 20.63 15.47
CA ALA A 80 19.69 19.21 15.36
C ALA A 80 20.10 18.48 16.64
N THR A 81 19.57 17.28 16.85
CA THR A 81 19.98 16.39 17.92
C THR A 81 20.56 15.12 17.30
N ILE A 82 21.78 14.76 17.69
CA ILE A 82 22.45 13.53 17.27
C ILE A 82 22.69 12.68 18.52
N GLY A 83 22.07 11.50 18.56
CA GLY A 83 21.98 10.72 19.80
C GLY A 83 21.22 11.50 20.87
N GLU A 84 21.89 11.82 21.97
CA GLU A 84 21.35 12.64 23.07
C GLU A 84 21.85 14.09 23.06
N HIS A 85 22.71 14.44 22.10
CA HIS A 85 23.41 15.72 22.08
C HIS A 85 22.76 16.72 21.13
N LYS A 86 22.48 17.92 21.64
CA LYS A 86 22.04 19.05 20.82
C LYS A 86 23.23 19.68 20.11
N VAL A 87 23.09 19.89 18.81
CA VAL A 87 24.09 20.50 17.92
C VAL A 87 23.49 21.80 17.39
N ALA A 88 24.20 22.91 17.62
CA ALA A 88 23.80 24.23 17.16
C ALA A 88 23.95 24.35 15.63
N PRO A 89 23.29 25.35 15.00
CA PRO A 89 23.60 25.70 13.61
C PRO A 89 25.07 26.06 13.44
N GLY A 90 25.68 25.61 12.36
CA GLY A 90 27.09 25.84 12.09
C GLY A 90 27.69 24.81 11.14
N GLN A 91 28.99 24.96 10.90
CA GLN A 91 29.80 24.05 10.11
C GLN A 91 30.76 23.30 11.03
N TYR A 92 30.84 21.99 10.86
CA TYR A 92 31.63 21.09 11.70
C TYR A 92 32.43 20.11 10.85
N SER A 93 33.63 19.78 11.30
CA SER A 93 34.37 18.66 10.74
C SER A 93 33.82 17.34 11.25
N LEU A 94 33.53 16.44 10.32
CA LEU A 94 33.04 15.09 10.60
C LEU A 94 34.21 14.11 10.60
N TYR A 95 34.40 13.45 11.75
CA TYR A 95 35.36 12.37 11.91
C TYR A 95 34.65 11.09 12.39
N PHE A 96 35.28 9.94 12.16
CA PHE A 96 34.90 8.68 12.77
C PHE A 96 36.09 8.00 13.43
N ILE A 97 35.83 7.24 14.50
CA ILE A 97 36.74 6.21 15.01
C ILE A 97 36.10 4.87 14.65
N PRO A 98 36.59 4.17 13.60
CA PRO A 98 36.05 2.89 13.22
C PRO A 98 36.48 1.81 14.21
N LYS A 99 35.60 0.85 14.48
CA LYS A 99 35.86 -0.29 15.36
C LYS A 99 35.50 -1.63 14.70
N PRO A 100 36.24 -2.72 14.99
CA PRO A 100 35.98 -4.04 14.40
C PRO A 100 34.60 -4.62 14.76
N ASP A 101 34.10 -4.29 15.95
CA ASP A 101 32.80 -4.75 16.47
C ASP A 101 31.59 -4.03 15.85
N GLY A 102 31.83 -3.01 15.00
CA GLY A 102 30.80 -2.20 14.37
C GLY A 102 30.29 -1.02 15.22
N ASN A 103 30.77 -0.82 16.45
CA ASN A 103 30.39 0.31 17.31
C ASN A 103 31.31 1.51 17.08
N TRP A 104 31.18 2.13 15.90
CA TRP A 104 32.02 3.26 15.52
C TRP A 104 31.65 4.50 16.32
N ILE A 105 32.58 5.43 16.46
CA ILE A 105 32.33 6.71 17.13
C ILE A 105 32.30 7.81 16.08
N LEU A 106 31.17 8.48 15.91
CA LEU A 106 31.05 9.71 15.15
C LEU A 106 31.54 10.88 16.02
N ILE A 107 32.30 11.79 15.42
CA ILE A 107 32.81 12.99 16.08
C ILE A 107 32.48 14.20 15.22
N LEU A 108 31.93 15.24 15.84
CA LEU A 108 31.86 16.58 15.26
C LEU A 108 32.86 17.47 15.96
N ASN A 109 33.71 18.14 15.19
CA ASN A 109 34.77 19.02 15.69
C ASN A 109 34.59 20.44 15.14
N SER A 110 34.85 21.46 15.96
CA SER A 110 34.65 22.86 15.59
C SER A 110 35.75 23.45 14.71
N ALA A 111 36.91 22.79 14.56
CA ALA A 111 37.93 23.19 13.58
C ALA A 111 37.59 22.61 12.20
N THR A 112 37.40 23.47 11.19
CA THR A 112 36.92 23.10 9.83
C THR A 112 37.99 23.20 8.74
N ASP A 113 39.19 23.65 9.07
CA ASP A 113 40.27 23.99 8.12
C ASP A 113 41.46 23.02 8.15
N ASN A 114 41.28 21.83 8.73
CA ASN A 114 42.34 20.84 8.84
C ASN A 114 42.58 20.11 7.51
N TRP A 115 43.85 19.72 7.26
CA TRP A 115 44.19 18.75 6.21
C TRP A 115 44.12 17.33 6.77
N GLY A 116 42.91 16.77 6.74
CA GLY A 116 42.61 15.46 7.26
C GLY A 116 42.64 15.38 8.78
N THR A 117 43.57 14.60 9.35
CA THR A 117 43.71 14.50 10.83
C THR A 117 44.84 15.37 11.38
N ARG A 118 45.58 16.07 10.51
CA ARG A 118 46.61 17.02 10.94
C ARG A 118 45.93 18.23 11.56
N GLY A 119 46.28 18.57 12.80
CA GLY A 119 45.62 19.65 13.55
C GLY A 119 44.36 19.23 14.31
N TYR A 120 43.97 17.95 14.24
CA TYR A 120 42.89 17.43 15.07
C TYR A 120 43.23 17.55 16.56
N SER A 121 42.28 18.07 17.34
CA SER A 121 42.36 18.15 18.80
C SER A 121 41.02 17.77 19.41
N ALA A 122 41.05 16.79 20.31
CA ALA A 122 39.86 16.33 21.03
C ALA A 122 39.22 17.44 21.90
N ALA A 123 39.99 18.46 22.28
CA ALA A 123 39.47 19.61 23.02
C ALA A 123 38.51 20.48 22.19
N LYS A 124 38.49 20.31 20.86
CA LYS A 124 37.57 20.98 19.93
C LYS A 124 36.39 20.10 19.52
N ASP A 125 36.27 18.90 20.08
CA ASP A 125 35.12 18.03 19.82
C ASP A 125 33.86 18.62 20.46
N VAL A 126 32.85 18.85 19.63
CA VAL A 126 31.52 19.31 20.05
C VAL A 126 30.62 18.10 20.39
N LEU A 127 30.91 16.95 19.78
CA LEU A 127 30.14 15.72 19.94
C LEU A 127 31.05 14.51 19.76
N ARG A 128 30.84 13.48 20.59
CA ARG A 128 31.25 12.09 20.32
C ARG A 128 30.06 11.17 20.56
N GLN A 129 29.60 10.51 19.51
CA GLN A 129 28.42 9.64 19.56
C GLN A 129 28.74 8.26 18.99
N THR A 130 28.42 7.21 19.73
CA THR A 130 28.49 5.85 19.20
C THR A 130 27.40 5.66 18.13
N VAL A 131 27.80 5.18 16.96
CA VAL A 131 26.93 4.89 15.82
C VAL A 131 27.18 3.46 15.34
N LYS A 132 26.12 2.80 14.84
CA LYS A 132 26.22 1.42 14.36
C LYS A 132 26.70 1.41 12.91
N ALA A 133 27.86 0.81 12.70
CA ALA A 133 28.36 0.44 11.39
C ALA A 133 27.97 -1.02 11.11
N ARG A 134 27.46 -1.28 9.91
CA ARG A 134 27.10 -2.64 9.47
C ARG A 134 27.83 -3.02 8.20
N ARG A 135 28.08 -4.31 8.06
CA ARG A 135 28.64 -4.86 6.83
C ARG A 135 27.57 -4.91 5.74
N LEU A 136 27.97 -4.60 4.51
CA LEU A 136 27.16 -4.64 3.29
C LEU A 136 27.34 -5.98 2.58
N ALA A 137 26.29 -6.43 1.89
CA ALA A 137 26.35 -7.63 1.05
C ALA A 137 27.11 -7.39 -0.27
N GLN A 138 27.15 -6.14 -0.73
CA GLN A 138 27.88 -5.72 -1.93
C GLN A 138 28.89 -4.63 -1.56
N ARG A 139 30.04 -4.67 -2.24
CA ARG A 139 31.12 -3.69 -2.02
C ARG A 139 30.81 -2.38 -2.74
N ILE A 140 30.96 -1.27 -2.04
CA ILE A 140 30.85 0.09 -2.58
C ILE A 140 32.26 0.59 -2.94
N GLU A 141 32.51 0.79 -4.23
CA GLU A 141 33.85 1.13 -4.74
C GLU A 141 34.28 2.55 -4.38
N THR A 142 33.37 3.52 -4.45
CA THR A 142 33.65 4.94 -4.18
C THR A 142 32.97 5.35 -2.89
N LEU A 143 33.70 6.00 -1.96
CA LEU A 143 33.12 6.52 -0.73
C LEU A 143 31.97 7.48 -1.05
N GLU A 144 30.83 7.28 -0.41
CA GLU A 144 29.62 8.07 -0.64
C GLU A 144 28.98 8.51 0.68
N TYR A 145 28.51 9.76 0.72
CA TYR A 145 27.53 10.21 1.70
C TYR A 145 26.16 10.38 1.06
N ARG A 146 25.08 9.98 1.74
CA ARG A 146 23.70 10.21 1.30
C ARG A 146 22.82 10.66 2.44
N TRP A 147 21.84 11.50 2.12
CA TRP A 147 20.71 11.77 3.00
C TRP A 147 19.63 10.73 2.71
N MET A 148 19.22 9.98 3.73
CA MET A 148 18.23 8.91 3.62
C MET A 148 17.16 9.03 4.71
N ASN A 149 16.07 8.29 4.54
CA ASN A 149 14.98 8.21 5.52
C ASN A 149 14.46 9.60 5.93
N LEU A 150 14.24 10.46 4.94
CA LEU A 150 13.78 11.82 5.14
C LEU A 150 12.38 11.81 5.77
N HIS A 151 12.27 12.39 6.95
CA HIS A 151 11.05 12.60 7.71
C HIS A 151 10.98 14.08 8.11
N PRO A 152 9.79 14.68 8.33
CA PRO A 152 9.71 16.07 8.78
C PRO A 152 10.58 16.37 10.01
N GLN A 153 10.70 15.40 10.92
CA GLN A 153 11.43 15.55 12.19
C GLN A 153 12.81 14.88 12.22
N SER A 154 13.24 14.22 11.14
CA SER A 154 14.52 13.51 11.16
C SER A 154 15.05 13.20 9.78
N VAL A 155 16.36 13.03 9.69
CA VAL A 155 17.03 12.54 8.48
C VAL A 155 18.27 11.76 8.85
N ASP A 156 18.59 10.73 8.08
CA ASP A 156 19.81 9.96 8.26
C ASP A 156 20.92 10.48 7.32
N LEU A 157 22.07 10.83 7.90
CA LEU A 157 23.33 10.92 7.18
C LEU A 157 23.94 9.52 7.09
N VAL A 158 24.07 9.01 5.87
CA VAL A 158 24.57 7.66 5.61
C VAL A 158 25.91 7.74 4.89
N LEU A 159 26.94 7.11 5.47
CA LEU A 159 28.25 6.90 4.86
C LEU A 159 28.34 5.46 4.35
N GLU A 160 28.76 5.26 3.10
CA GLU A 160 29.06 3.94 2.55
C GLU A 160 30.42 3.91 1.88
N TRP A 161 31.26 2.93 2.24
CA TRP A 161 32.54 2.71 1.55
C TRP A 161 33.08 1.29 1.80
N GLY A 162 33.58 0.66 0.74
CA GLY A 162 34.02 -0.73 0.80
C GLY A 162 32.86 -1.63 1.23
N TRP A 163 33.03 -2.35 2.33
CA TRP A 163 32.01 -3.26 2.84
C TRP A 163 31.17 -2.67 3.97
N TRP A 164 31.28 -1.38 4.25
CA TRP A 164 30.66 -0.79 5.44
C TRP A 164 29.64 0.28 5.09
N ARG A 165 28.54 0.28 5.83
CA ARG A 165 27.58 1.38 5.93
C ARG A 165 27.50 1.85 7.36
N VAL A 166 27.52 3.17 7.56
CA VAL A 166 27.26 3.83 8.83
C VAL A 166 26.08 4.77 8.65
N SER A 167 25.11 4.72 9.56
CA SER A 167 23.94 5.60 9.55
C SER A 167 23.92 6.43 10.82
N CYS A 168 23.77 7.75 10.68
CA CYS A 168 23.64 8.70 11.77
C CYS A 168 22.32 9.46 11.61
N THR A 169 21.38 9.26 12.53
CA THR A 169 20.10 9.98 12.55
C THR A 169 20.27 11.35 13.19
N LEU A 170 19.90 12.39 12.45
CA LEU A 170 19.75 13.76 12.93
C LEU A 170 18.26 13.97 13.22
N LYS A 171 17.89 14.20 14.48
CA LYS A 171 16.54 14.62 14.87
C LYS A 171 16.44 16.14 14.81
N LEU A 172 15.31 16.66 14.35
CA LEU A 172 15.07 18.07 14.11
C LEU A 172 13.89 18.55 14.97
N PRO A 173 13.92 19.80 15.46
CA PRO A 173 12.86 20.35 16.30
C PRO A 173 11.64 20.83 15.49
N THR A 174 11.31 20.15 14.39
CA THR A 174 10.34 20.63 13.39
C THR A 174 8.96 20.84 13.99
N ASP A 175 8.49 19.94 14.86
CA ASP A 175 7.17 20.09 15.50
C ASP A 175 7.06 21.37 16.31
N ALA A 176 8.08 21.66 17.14
CA ALA A 176 8.13 22.90 17.91
C ALA A 176 8.21 24.14 17.01
N GLN A 177 8.92 24.04 15.87
CA GLN A 177 8.98 25.10 14.88
C GLN A 177 7.64 25.33 14.17
N VAL A 178 6.90 24.26 13.84
CA VAL A 178 5.54 24.37 13.27
C VAL A 178 4.60 25.00 14.30
N ALA A 179 4.62 24.55 15.55
CA ALA A 179 3.78 25.10 16.61
C ALA A 179 4.02 26.62 16.79
N ALA A 180 5.28 27.02 16.92
CA ALA A 180 5.66 28.43 17.10
C ALA A 180 5.30 29.31 15.89
N ARG A 181 5.40 28.77 14.67
CA ARG A 181 4.95 29.46 13.45
C ARG A 181 3.43 29.58 13.42
N ALA A 182 2.72 28.50 13.71
CA ALA A 182 1.26 28.47 13.71
C ALA A 182 0.67 29.48 14.69
N GLU A 183 1.24 29.58 15.91
CA GLU A 183 0.83 30.58 16.91
C GLU A 183 0.96 32.02 16.37
N LYS A 184 2.06 32.31 15.66
CA LYS A 184 2.31 33.66 15.12
C LYS A 184 1.51 33.96 13.85
N GLU A 185 1.42 32.99 12.95
CA GLU A 185 0.98 33.20 11.56
C GLU A 185 -0.53 32.95 11.40
N LEU A 186 -1.14 32.09 12.22
CA LEU A 186 -2.58 31.78 12.12
C LEU A 186 -3.49 32.71 12.91
N GLU A 187 -2.95 33.64 13.72
CA GLU A 187 -3.73 34.75 14.28
C GLU A 187 -4.26 35.69 13.19
N ARG A 188 -3.48 35.87 12.12
CA ARG A 188 -3.81 36.69 10.94
C ARG A 188 -3.26 35.99 9.69
N PRO A 189 -3.93 34.91 9.24
CA PRO A 189 -3.45 34.10 8.14
C PRO A 189 -3.37 34.93 6.85
N ALA A 190 -2.36 34.65 6.03
CA ALA A 190 -2.25 35.25 4.71
C ALA A 190 -3.19 34.58 3.71
N ASP A 191 -3.44 33.29 3.89
CA ASP A 191 -4.35 32.46 3.10
C ASP A 191 -5.15 31.55 4.06
N PRO A 192 -6.49 31.44 3.92
CA PRO A 192 -7.28 30.46 4.68
C PRO A 192 -6.72 29.03 4.62
N ASN A 193 -6.00 28.68 3.55
CA ASN A 193 -5.31 27.41 3.39
C ASN A 193 -4.24 27.14 4.47
N ASP A 194 -3.70 28.16 5.12
CA ASP A 194 -2.64 28.00 6.14
C ASP A 194 -3.15 27.18 7.34
N PHE A 195 -4.43 27.36 7.72
CA PHE A 195 -5.08 26.54 8.75
C PHE A 195 -5.11 25.06 8.37
N TYR A 196 -5.47 24.76 7.12
CA TYR A 196 -5.48 23.39 6.63
C TYR A 196 -4.08 22.77 6.63
N LEU A 197 -3.05 23.51 6.20
CA LEU A 197 -1.67 23.03 6.18
C LEU A 197 -1.17 22.68 7.59
N ALA A 198 -1.47 23.53 8.57
CA ALA A 198 -1.12 23.28 9.98
C ALA A 198 -1.86 22.06 10.55
N ALA A 199 -3.18 21.96 10.32
CA ALA A 199 -3.98 20.82 10.74
C ALA A 199 -3.51 19.51 10.10
N ARG A 200 -3.18 19.55 8.80
CA ARG A 200 -2.66 18.40 8.06
C ARG A 200 -1.33 17.93 8.63
N TYR A 201 -0.42 18.84 8.95
CA TYR A 201 0.84 18.51 9.60
C TYR A 201 0.61 17.81 10.95
N TYR A 202 -0.28 18.34 11.78
CA TYR A 202 -0.59 17.76 13.09
C TYR A 202 -1.20 16.36 12.96
N LEU A 203 -2.10 16.16 11.99
CA LEU A 203 -2.68 14.85 11.70
C LEU A 203 -1.63 13.84 11.23
N ASP A 204 -0.70 14.25 10.36
CA ASP A 204 0.33 13.36 9.77
C ASP A 204 1.46 12.98 10.74
N ASN A 205 1.67 13.79 11.77
CA ASN A 205 2.73 13.58 12.77
C ASN A 205 2.16 13.17 14.15
N ASP A 206 0.89 12.74 14.19
CA ASP A 206 0.19 12.29 15.40
C ASP A 206 0.32 13.28 16.60
N LEU A 207 0.15 14.57 16.31
CA LEU A 207 0.15 15.65 17.30
C LEU A 207 -1.26 15.91 17.84
N ASP A 208 -1.47 17.04 18.53
CA ASP A 208 -2.76 17.41 19.14
C ASP A 208 -3.88 17.53 18.09
N LEU A 209 -4.71 16.49 17.99
CA LEU A 209 -5.84 16.45 17.07
C LEU A 209 -6.94 17.45 17.45
N GLY A 210 -7.06 17.85 18.71
CA GLY A 210 -7.99 18.89 19.13
C GLY A 210 -7.61 20.25 18.53
N GLN A 211 -6.31 20.57 18.54
CA GLN A 211 -5.80 21.77 17.85
C GLN A 211 -5.97 21.66 16.32
N ALA A 212 -5.67 20.50 15.75
CA ALA A 212 -5.88 20.26 14.32
C ALA A 212 -7.34 20.46 13.91
N LYS A 213 -8.28 19.96 14.73
CA LYS A 213 -9.72 20.18 14.55
C LYS A 213 -10.07 21.66 14.60
N ALA A 214 -9.57 22.40 15.58
CA ALA A 214 -9.85 23.83 15.70
C ALA A 214 -9.43 24.58 14.43
N TRP A 215 -8.23 24.32 13.89
CA TRP A 215 -7.80 24.90 12.62
C TRP A 215 -8.66 24.46 11.43
N MET A 216 -9.07 23.19 11.36
CA MET A 216 -9.99 22.75 10.30
C MET A 216 -11.37 23.42 10.39
N ASP A 217 -11.91 23.62 11.58
CA ASP A 217 -13.19 24.32 11.78
C ASP A 217 -13.07 25.82 11.43
N HIS A 218 -11.90 26.42 11.63
CA HIS A 218 -11.61 27.78 11.15
C HIS A 218 -11.54 27.81 9.62
N TRP A 219 -10.79 26.87 9.02
CA TRP A 219 -10.70 26.72 7.57
C TRP A 219 -12.09 26.51 6.93
N GLU A 220 -12.97 25.68 7.50
CA GLU A 220 -14.30 25.37 6.95
C GLU A 220 -15.21 26.60 6.80
N LYS A 221 -15.01 27.66 7.60
CA LYS A 221 -15.82 28.89 7.54
C LYS A 221 -15.54 29.75 6.30
N GLU A 222 -14.31 29.70 5.81
CA GLU A 222 -13.82 30.61 4.75
C GLU A 222 -13.30 29.85 3.51
N GLY A 223 -13.01 28.56 3.66
CA GLY A 223 -12.45 27.70 2.64
C GLY A 223 -13.50 27.08 1.72
N GLU A 224 -13.11 26.83 0.48
CA GLU A 224 -13.94 26.10 -0.47
C GLU A 224 -13.86 24.58 -0.24
N GLU A 225 -15.00 23.90 -0.30
CA GLU A 225 -15.06 22.44 -0.18
C GLU A 225 -14.20 21.75 -1.26
N GLN A 226 -13.26 20.92 -0.82
CA GLN A 226 -12.40 20.12 -1.69
C GLN A 226 -12.32 18.71 -1.14
N PHE A 227 -12.39 17.69 -2.00
CA PHE A 227 -12.43 16.29 -1.56
C PHE A 227 -11.29 15.95 -0.59
N GLY A 228 -10.06 16.42 -0.85
CA GLY A 228 -8.91 16.16 0.02
C GLY A 228 -9.08 16.76 1.42
N ARG A 229 -9.55 18.01 1.49
CA ARG A 229 -9.72 18.73 2.76
C ARG A 229 -10.84 18.13 3.60
N MET A 230 -11.97 17.84 2.97
CA MET A 230 -13.09 17.15 3.60
C MET A 230 -12.68 15.77 4.14
N ARG A 231 -11.84 15.03 3.40
CA ARG A 231 -11.30 13.73 3.86
C ARG A 231 -10.49 13.89 5.14
N TYR A 232 -9.57 14.86 5.19
CA TYR A 232 -8.70 15.01 6.36
C TYR A 232 -9.44 15.56 7.57
N GLN A 233 -10.41 16.46 7.36
CA GLN A 233 -11.33 16.86 8.44
C GLN A 233 -12.11 15.66 8.98
N ALA A 234 -12.63 14.82 8.08
CA ALA A 234 -13.34 13.60 8.45
C ALA A 234 -12.49 12.66 9.31
N ILE A 235 -11.21 12.48 8.95
CA ILE A 235 -10.27 11.62 9.71
C ILE A 235 -10.00 12.21 11.09
N ILE A 236 -9.79 13.52 11.20
CA ILE A 236 -9.58 14.20 12.49
C ILE A 236 -10.81 14.01 13.40
N GLU A 237 -12.00 14.30 12.88
CA GLU A 237 -13.26 14.16 13.62
C GLU A 237 -13.47 12.70 14.07
N TYR A 238 -13.25 11.73 13.18
CA TYR A 238 -13.40 10.32 13.49
C TYR A 238 -12.41 9.86 14.57
N LYS A 239 -11.12 10.24 14.45
CA LYS A 239 -10.08 9.91 15.45
C LYS A 239 -10.36 10.53 16.83
N LEU A 240 -11.05 11.67 16.88
CA LEU A 240 -11.49 12.32 18.13
C LEU A 240 -12.77 11.72 18.71
N GLY A 241 -13.36 10.69 18.08
CA GLY A 241 -14.59 10.05 18.52
C GLY A 241 -15.88 10.69 18.01
N ASN A 242 -15.79 11.75 17.18
CA ASN A 242 -16.94 12.38 16.53
C ASN A 242 -17.35 11.59 15.27
N THR A 243 -17.63 10.30 15.44
CA THR A 243 -17.78 9.33 14.33
C THR A 243 -18.86 9.73 13.33
N SER A 244 -20.02 10.21 13.79
CA SER A 244 -21.10 10.67 12.90
C SER A 244 -20.68 11.82 11.99
N ARG A 245 -19.97 12.82 12.54
CA ARG A 245 -19.44 13.96 11.76
C ARG A 245 -18.34 13.50 10.82
N GLY A 246 -17.44 12.63 11.27
CA GLY A 246 -16.41 12.02 10.44
C GLY A 246 -16.99 11.31 9.22
N VAL A 247 -18.00 10.45 9.42
CA VAL A 247 -18.70 9.75 8.33
C VAL A 247 -19.38 10.71 7.37
N GLN A 248 -20.08 11.74 7.85
CA GLN A 248 -20.71 12.76 7.01
C GLN A 248 -19.71 13.48 6.11
N LEU A 249 -18.60 13.97 6.70
CA LEU A 249 -17.54 14.66 5.96
C LEU A 249 -16.85 13.73 4.95
N MET A 250 -16.66 12.44 5.30
CA MET A 250 -16.07 11.46 4.39
C MET A 250 -17.00 11.15 3.21
N LYS A 251 -18.32 11.07 3.42
CA LYS A 251 -19.31 10.94 2.34
C LYS A 251 -19.31 12.16 1.42
N ARG A 252 -19.21 13.38 1.99
CA ARG A 252 -19.07 14.61 1.20
C ARG A 252 -17.78 14.61 0.39
N SER A 253 -16.68 14.17 0.98
CA SER A 253 -15.41 13.98 0.28
C SER A 253 -15.54 12.99 -0.89
N LEU A 254 -16.22 11.87 -0.69
CA LEU A 254 -16.47 10.86 -1.72
C LEU A 254 -17.29 11.42 -2.89
N GLU A 255 -18.36 12.17 -2.61
CA GLU A 255 -19.18 12.82 -3.63
C GLU A 255 -18.35 13.77 -4.50
N LEU A 256 -17.56 14.64 -3.86
CA LEU A 256 -16.67 15.58 -4.54
C LEU A 256 -15.59 14.85 -5.37
N ALA A 257 -15.03 13.76 -4.86
CA ALA A 257 -14.03 12.95 -5.58
C ALA A 257 -14.63 12.27 -6.81
N ARG A 258 -15.87 11.74 -6.71
CA ARG A 258 -16.61 11.16 -7.85
C ARG A 258 -16.90 12.22 -8.91
N LYS A 259 -17.38 13.40 -8.50
CA LYS A 259 -17.63 14.53 -9.41
C LYS A 259 -16.37 14.98 -10.14
N ALA A 260 -15.22 14.93 -9.47
CA ALA A 260 -13.91 15.25 -10.04
C ALA A 260 -13.28 14.11 -10.86
N GLY A 261 -13.92 12.93 -10.94
CA GLY A 261 -13.36 11.76 -11.63
C GLY A 261 -12.08 11.20 -10.97
N ASN A 262 -11.84 11.49 -9.70
CA ASN A 262 -10.61 11.09 -9.00
C ASN A 262 -10.75 9.70 -8.36
N ALA A 263 -10.46 8.66 -9.14
CA ALA A 263 -10.60 7.27 -8.71
C ALA A 263 -9.79 6.91 -7.44
N HIS A 264 -8.63 7.56 -7.24
CA HIS A 264 -7.78 7.31 -6.06
C HIS A 264 -8.48 7.75 -4.77
N TYR A 265 -8.98 8.98 -4.72
CA TYR A 265 -9.70 9.48 -3.55
C TYR A 265 -11.05 8.78 -3.34
N VAL A 266 -11.75 8.41 -4.42
CA VAL A 266 -12.95 7.56 -4.33
C VAL A 266 -12.63 6.26 -3.58
N SER A 267 -11.58 5.55 -4.01
CA SER A 267 -11.18 4.28 -3.38
C SER A 267 -10.78 4.46 -1.91
N MET A 268 -10.00 5.49 -1.60
CA MET A 268 -9.59 5.79 -0.22
C MET A 268 -10.78 6.13 0.69
N ASN A 269 -11.73 6.93 0.19
CA ASN A 269 -12.92 7.35 0.95
C ASN A 269 -13.88 6.18 1.17
N GLU A 270 -14.13 5.38 0.13
CA GLU A 270 -14.95 4.17 0.26
C GLU A 270 -14.31 3.18 1.25
N ARG A 271 -12.98 3.05 1.27
CA ARG A 271 -12.29 2.22 2.27
C ARG A 271 -12.54 2.71 3.68
N SER A 272 -12.30 4.00 3.94
CA SER A 272 -12.52 4.57 5.27
C SER A 272 -13.98 4.45 5.70
N LEU A 273 -14.95 4.71 4.81
CA LEU A 273 -16.38 4.52 5.12
C LEU A 273 -16.72 3.06 5.43
N ARG A 274 -16.21 2.10 4.64
CA ARG A 274 -16.40 0.67 4.95
C ARG A 274 -15.89 0.33 6.34
N GLU A 275 -14.69 0.77 6.70
CA GLU A 275 -14.12 0.52 8.02
C GLU A 275 -14.93 1.21 9.14
N TRP A 276 -15.36 2.45 8.92
CA TRP A 276 -16.02 3.28 9.93
C TRP A 276 -17.50 2.95 10.12
N GLU A 277 -18.15 2.42 9.09
CA GLU A 277 -19.57 2.05 9.09
C GLU A 277 -19.77 0.54 9.25
N ARG A 278 -18.71 -0.27 9.41
CA ARG A 278 -18.80 -1.70 9.73
C ARG A 278 -19.16 -1.86 11.21
N ILE A 279 -20.45 -2.10 11.46
CA ILE A 279 -21.02 -2.16 12.82
C ILE A 279 -21.19 -3.62 13.22
N VAL A 280 -20.62 -4.04 14.35
CA VAL A 280 -20.88 -5.39 14.90
C VAL A 280 -22.33 -5.48 15.35
N THR A 281 -23.02 -6.54 14.95
CA THR A 281 -24.41 -6.83 15.33
C THR A 281 -24.47 -7.91 16.42
N GLU A 282 -25.60 -8.02 17.10
CA GLU A 282 -25.87 -9.09 18.08
C GLU A 282 -26.43 -10.37 17.43
N ILE A 283 -26.48 -10.43 16.09
CA ILE A 283 -27.05 -11.56 15.35
C ILE A 283 -26.12 -12.77 15.44
N ASP A 284 -26.67 -13.92 15.84
CA ASP A 284 -25.95 -15.18 15.82
C ASP A 284 -25.69 -15.66 14.37
N PRO A 285 -24.43 -15.97 14.00
CA PRO A 285 -24.12 -16.39 12.63
C PRO A 285 -24.84 -17.66 12.16
N GLU A 286 -25.05 -18.64 13.06
CA GLU A 286 -25.74 -19.89 12.72
C GLU A 286 -27.23 -19.66 12.50
N GLU A 287 -27.84 -18.79 13.31
CA GLU A 287 -29.22 -18.34 13.11
C GLU A 287 -29.40 -17.62 11.77
N LEU A 288 -28.53 -16.66 11.45
CA LEU A 288 -28.56 -15.96 10.17
C LEU A 288 -28.47 -16.94 8.99
N LEU A 289 -27.53 -17.88 9.04
CA LEU A 289 -27.39 -18.88 7.98
C LEU A 289 -28.61 -19.79 7.89
N ARG A 290 -29.17 -20.23 9.02
CA ARG A 290 -30.38 -21.07 9.07
C ARG A 290 -31.58 -20.36 8.44
N GLU A 291 -31.79 -19.09 8.77
CA GLU A 291 -32.88 -18.28 8.20
C GLU A 291 -32.68 -18.06 6.69
N SER A 292 -31.46 -17.74 6.27
CA SER A 292 -31.13 -17.59 4.86
C SER A 292 -31.38 -18.87 4.07
N ILE A 293 -30.93 -20.02 4.58
CA ILE A 293 -31.20 -21.33 3.97
C ILE A 293 -32.70 -21.62 3.91
N THR A 294 -33.46 -21.30 4.97
CA THR A 294 -34.92 -21.49 4.98
C THR A 294 -35.60 -20.61 3.93
N TYR A 295 -35.10 -19.40 3.71
CA TYR A 295 -35.60 -18.50 2.68
C TYR A 295 -35.36 -19.04 1.26
N HIS A 296 -34.16 -19.57 1.00
CA HIS A 296 -33.73 -20.07 -0.31
C HIS A 296 -34.20 -21.49 -0.63
N ASP A 297 -34.23 -22.39 0.36
CA ASP A 297 -34.60 -23.80 0.22
C ASP A 297 -35.55 -24.24 1.36
N PRO A 298 -36.80 -23.74 1.38
CA PRO A 298 -37.75 -23.99 2.48
C PRO A 298 -38.15 -25.46 2.64
N GLU A 299 -37.94 -26.29 1.61
CA GLU A 299 -38.28 -27.72 1.60
C GLU A 299 -37.05 -28.63 1.67
N SER A 300 -35.85 -28.08 1.95
CA SER A 300 -34.60 -28.85 2.06
C SER A 300 -34.33 -29.73 0.82
N GLN A 301 -34.60 -29.19 -0.37
CA GLN A 301 -34.50 -29.90 -1.63
C GLN A 301 -33.07 -29.99 -2.15
N TRP A 302 -32.16 -29.08 -1.76
CA TRP A 302 -30.83 -28.95 -2.36
C TRP A 302 -30.07 -30.28 -2.44
N ASN A 303 -30.00 -31.03 -1.36
CA ASN A 303 -29.28 -32.32 -1.32
C ASN A 303 -30.16 -33.54 -1.66
N ASN A 304 -31.48 -33.36 -1.82
CA ASN A 304 -32.43 -34.47 -1.84
C ASN A 304 -33.01 -34.77 -3.23
N ARG A 305 -32.63 -34.00 -4.25
CA ARG A 305 -33.12 -34.21 -5.62
C ARG A 305 -32.14 -33.71 -6.68
N THR A 306 -32.49 -34.02 -7.93
CA THR A 306 -31.81 -33.49 -9.11
C THR A 306 -32.37 -32.13 -9.46
N HIS A 307 -31.51 -31.17 -9.70
CA HIS A 307 -31.83 -29.81 -10.13
C HIS A 307 -31.48 -29.64 -11.60
N LEU A 308 -32.29 -28.86 -12.33
CA LEU A 308 -32.03 -28.50 -13.72
C LEU A 308 -31.97 -26.98 -13.83
N ILE A 309 -30.86 -26.46 -14.30
CA ILE A 309 -30.63 -25.01 -14.48
C ILE A 309 -30.12 -24.76 -15.89
N GLN A 310 -30.72 -23.78 -16.58
CA GLN A 310 -30.23 -23.29 -17.86
C GLN A 310 -29.64 -21.91 -17.65
N LEU A 311 -28.44 -21.68 -18.18
CA LEU A 311 -27.67 -20.47 -17.94
C LEU A 311 -27.27 -19.79 -19.25
N ALA A 312 -27.24 -18.46 -19.24
CA ALA A 312 -26.49 -17.62 -20.17
C ALA A 312 -25.37 -16.92 -19.41
N GLU A 313 -24.11 -17.17 -19.81
CA GLU A 313 -22.92 -16.59 -19.20
C GLU A 313 -22.29 -15.60 -20.18
N SER A 314 -22.45 -14.31 -19.91
CA SER A 314 -21.96 -13.21 -20.73
C SER A 314 -20.62 -12.66 -20.22
N ARG A 315 -19.82 -12.09 -21.11
CA ARG A 315 -18.54 -11.43 -20.78
C ARG A 315 -18.42 -10.08 -21.50
N PRO A 316 -17.66 -9.11 -20.94
CA PRO A 316 -17.29 -7.87 -21.62
C PRO A 316 -16.58 -8.21 -22.95
N GLY A 317 -17.20 -7.88 -24.08
CA GLY A 317 -16.78 -8.32 -25.42
C GLY A 317 -17.85 -9.09 -26.20
N GLY A 318 -19.01 -9.36 -25.59
CA GLY A 318 -20.20 -9.85 -26.29
C GLY A 318 -20.27 -11.37 -26.46
N SER A 319 -19.30 -12.13 -25.95
CA SER A 319 -19.38 -13.58 -25.92
C SER A 319 -20.44 -14.05 -24.92
N VAL A 320 -21.32 -14.93 -25.34
CA VAL A 320 -22.30 -15.60 -24.48
C VAL A 320 -22.13 -17.11 -24.59
N ARG A 321 -22.06 -17.79 -23.45
CA ARG A 321 -22.09 -19.26 -23.37
C ARG A 321 -23.43 -19.71 -22.83
N HIS A 322 -24.03 -20.70 -23.47
CA HIS A 322 -25.26 -21.31 -22.98
C HIS A 322 -24.94 -22.65 -22.34
N THR A 323 -25.35 -22.82 -21.09
CA THR A 323 -25.02 -23.98 -20.27
C THR A 323 -26.29 -24.58 -19.69
N ARG A 324 -26.52 -25.86 -19.93
CA ARG A 324 -27.56 -26.65 -19.27
C ARG A 324 -26.88 -27.52 -18.23
N LEU A 325 -27.22 -27.30 -16.96
CA LEU A 325 -26.73 -28.03 -15.81
C LEU A 325 -27.82 -28.93 -15.27
N SER A 326 -27.50 -30.20 -15.08
CA SER A 326 -28.28 -31.12 -14.25
C SER A 326 -27.37 -31.70 -13.19
N PHE A 327 -27.72 -31.57 -11.92
CA PHE A 327 -26.89 -32.12 -10.85
C PHE A 327 -27.74 -32.50 -9.64
N ASN A 328 -27.29 -33.53 -8.91
CA ASN A 328 -27.85 -33.96 -7.63
C ASN A 328 -26.72 -33.93 -6.59
N PRO A 329 -26.64 -32.87 -5.77
CA PRO A 329 -25.55 -32.71 -4.80
C PRO A 329 -25.44 -33.88 -3.82
N GLY A 330 -26.56 -34.42 -3.34
CA GLY A 330 -26.55 -35.55 -2.38
C GLY A 330 -26.08 -36.88 -2.98
N LYS A 331 -26.16 -37.04 -4.31
CA LYS A 331 -25.61 -38.22 -5.01
C LYS A 331 -24.24 -37.96 -5.64
N GLY A 332 -23.80 -36.70 -5.68
CA GLY A 332 -22.62 -36.28 -6.45
C GLY A 332 -22.81 -36.32 -7.97
N ASP A 333 -24.03 -36.57 -8.47
CA ASP A 333 -24.32 -36.65 -9.90
C ASP A 333 -24.22 -35.26 -10.55
N PHE A 334 -23.62 -35.20 -11.74
CA PHE A 334 -23.40 -33.98 -12.51
C PHE A 334 -23.47 -34.24 -14.01
N ASP A 335 -24.17 -33.40 -14.75
CA ASP A 335 -24.24 -33.39 -16.21
C ASP A 335 -24.31 -31.94 -16.67
N MET A 336 -23.28 -31.50 -17.39
CA MET A 336 -23.21 -30.18 -17.98
C MET A 336 -23.15 -30.31 -19.50
N GLN A 337 -24.09 -29.69 -20.18
CA GLN A 337 -24.05 -29.45 -21.63
C GLN A 337 -23.80 -27.98 -21.88
N GLN A 338 -22.83 -27.66 -22.73
CA GLN A 338 -22.46 -26.27 -22.99
C GLN A 338 -22.25 -26.01 -24.48
N THR A 339 -22.79 -24.90 -24.97
CA THR A 339 -22.58 -24.42 -26.34
C THR A 339 -21.60 -23.25 -26.32
N ARG A 340 -20.48 -23.39 -27.03
CA ARG A 340 -19.42 -22.38 -27.20
C ARG A 340 -19.16 -22.15 -28.68
N GLY A 341 -19.79 -21.14 -29.26
CA GLY A 341 -19.73 -20.91 -30.71
C GLY A 341 -20.24 -22.13 -31.47
N LYS A 342 -19.36 -22.80 -32.24
CA LYS A 342 -19.70 -24.01 -33.01
C LYS A 342 -19.60 -25.32 -32.23
N ASP A 343 -18.96 -25.32 -31.06
CA ASP A 343 -18.72 -26.53 -30.27
C ASP A 343 -19.83 -26.71 -29.24
N LYS A 344 -20.51 -27.86 -29.28
CA LYS A 344 -21.40 -28.34 -28.21
C LYS A 344 -20.68 -29.43 -27.44
N ILE A 345 -20.45 -29.23 -26.16
CA ILE A 345 -19.74 -30.19 -25.30
C ILE A 345 -20.66 -30.71 -24.21
N GLN A 346 -20.40 -31.93 -23.76
CA GLN A 346 -20.98 -32.48 -22.54
C GLN A 346 -19.89 -33.08 -21.66
N LEU A 347 -19.91 -32.74 -20.38
CA LEU A 347 -19.16 -33.43 -19.33
C LEU A 347 -20.15 -33.93 -18.30
N ARG A 348 -20.09 -35.22 -17.97
CA ARG A 348 -20.98 -35.82 -16.97
C ARG A 348 -20.25 -36.81 -16.07
N TYR A 349 -20.68 -36.86 -14.84
CA TYR A 349 -20.34 -37.85 -13.83
C TYR A 349 -21.65 -38.33 -13.22
N LEU A 350 -22.09 -39.55 -13.56
CA LEU A 350 -23.35 -40.11 -13.08
C LEU A 350 -23.11 -41.52 -12.54
N GLY A 351 -23.55 -41.79 -11.32
CA GLY A 351 -23.45 -43.12 -10.70
C GLY A 351 -22.02 -43.69 -10.70
N GLY A 352 -21.01 -42.84 -10.49
CA GLY A 352 -19.60 -43.24 -10.46
C GLY A 352 -18.90 -43.31 -11.82
N THR A 353 -19.59 -42.99 -12.93
CA THR A 353 -19.03 -43.11 -14.28
C THR A 353 -18.93 -41.77 -14.99
N TYR A 354 -17.78 -41.48 -15.58
CA TYR A 354 -17.57 -40.29 -16.41
C TYR A 354 -18.02 -40.51 -17.85
N GLY A 355 -18.56 -39.46 -18.46
CA GLY A 355 -18.97 -39.46 -19.87
C GLY A 355 -18.71 -38.11 -20.53
N PHE A 356 -18.34 -38.15 -21.80
CA PHE A 356 -18.02 -36.96 -22.59
C PHE A 356 -18.70 -37.03 -23.95
N SER A 357 -19.18 -35.89 -24.45
CA SER A 357 -19.62 -35.78 -25.85
C SER A 357 -19.17 -34.47 -26.49
N HIS A 358 -18.93 -34.52 -27.80
CA HIS A 358 -18.67 -33.35 -28.65
C HIS A 358 -19.59 -33.40 -29.86
N ASN A 359 -20.40 -32.36 -30.04
CA ASN A 359 -21.43 -32.25 -31.07
C ASN A 359 -22.35 -33.49 -31.15
N GLY A 360 -22.71 -34.04 -29.98
CA GLY A 360 -23.58 -35.21 -29.84
C GLY A 360 -22.89 -36.56 -30.04
N ARG A 361 -21.58 -36.60 -30.32
CA ARG A 361 -20.81 -37.84 -30.49
C ARG A 361 -19.99 -38.15 -29.24
N THR A 362 -20.03 -39.41 -28.80
CA THR A 362 -19.24 -39.92 -27.66
C THR A 362 -17.87 -40.45 -28.08
N ASN A 363 -17.70 -40.84 -29.35
CA ASN A 363 -16.39 -41.15 -29.92
C ASN A 363 -15.69 -39.84 -30.32
N ILE A 364 -14.80 -39.36 -29.46
CA ILE A 364 -14.09 -38.09 -29.61
C ILE A 364 -12.61 -38.40 -29.81
N GLY A 365 -12.01 -37.88 -30.88
CA GLY A 365 -10.57 -38.03 -31.10
C GLY A 365 -9.73 -37.31 -30.03
N ASP A 366 -8.57 -37.87 -29.70
CA ASP A 366 -7.72 -37.39 -28.58
C ASP A 366 -7.36 -35.91 -28.68
N SER A 367 -7.04 -35.43 -29.89
CA SER A 367 -6.72 -34.01 -30.13
C SER A 367 -7.90 -33.08 -29.80
N THR A 368 -9.12 -33.52 -30.07
CA THR A 368 -10.34 -32.76 -29.75
C THR A 368 -10.62 -32.81 -28.26
N ARG A 369 -10.43 -33.97 -27.63
CA ARG A 369 -10.60 -34.16 -26.19
C ARG A 369 -9.65 -33.26 -25.39
N GLN A 370 -8.39 -33.18 -25.81
CA GLN A 370 -7.37 -32.32 -25.20
C GLN A 370 -7.67 -30.84 -25.43
N ARG A 371 -7.98 -30.43 -26.66
CA ARG A 371 -8.31 -29.03 -27.00
C ARG A 371 -9.50 -28.50 -26.20
N LEU A 372 -10.52 -29.34 -26.01
CA LEU A 372 -11.75 -28.98 -25.30
C LEU A 372 -11.71 -29.28 -23.80
N ASN A 373 -10.60 -29.84 -23.31
CA ASN A 373 -10.40 -30.25 -21.91
C ASN A 373 -11.53 -31.14 -21.37
N LEU A 374 -11.89 -32.18 -22.13
CA LEU A 374 -12.95 -33.14 -21.77
C LEU A 374 -12.37 -34.28 -20.91
N THR A 375 -12.06 -33.95 -19.66
CA THR A 375 -11.36 -34.84 -18.70
C THR A 375 -12.17 -35.04 -17.42
N GLU A 376 -11.83 -36.08 -16.66
CA GLU A 376 -12.43 -36.38 -15.36
C GLU A 376 -12.14 -35.25 -14.36
N ASP A 377 -10.88 -34.81 -14.28
CA ASP A 377 -10.45 -33.69 -13.44
C ASP A 377 -11.25 -32.42 -13.73
N ARG A 378 -11.42 -32.09 -15.02
CA ARG A 378 -12.22 -30.91 -15.40
C ARG A 378 -13.69 -31.07 -15.03
N THR A 379 -14.22 -32.29 -15.12
CA THR A 379 -15.60 -32.59 -14.69
C THR A 379 -15.78 -32.35 -13.21
N ASN A 380 -14.84 -32.81 -12.38
CA ASN A 380 -14.87 -32.59 -10.93
C ASN A 380 -14.78 -31.11 -10.58
N VAL A 381 -13.82 -30.37 -11.16
CA VAL A 381 -13.68 -28.93 -10.94
C VAL A 381 -14.97 -28.18 -11.31
N LEU A 382 -15.59 -28.50 -12.44
CA LEU A 382 -16.83 -27.86 -12.88
C LEU A 382 -18.02 -28.24 -12.01
N ARG A 383 -18.12 -29.50 -11.59
CA ARG A 383 -19.15 -29.96 -10.64
C ARG A 383 -19.05 -29.15 -9.35
N ASP A 384 -17.85 -29.08 -8.77
CA ASP A 384 -17.64 -28.44 -7.48
C ASP A 384 -17.88 -26.92 -7.60
N TYR A 385 -17.39 -26.29 -8.68
CA TYR A 385 -17.65 -24.88 -8.98
C TYR A 385 -19.14 -24.54 -9.13
N TYR A 386 -19.87 -25.24 -10.01
CA TYR A 386 -21.28 -24.92 -10.25
C TYR A 386 -22.16 -25.33 -9.07
N SER A 387 -21.90 -26.47 -8.41
CA SER A 387 -22.65 -26.86 -7.22
C SER A 387 -22.43 -25.89 -6.06
N TYR A 388 -21.22 -25.35 -5.90
CA TYR A 388 -20.96 -24.32 -4.91
C TYR A 388 -21.74 -23.03 -5.23
N LEU A 389 -21.52 -22.42 -6.39
CA LEU A 389 -22.12 -21.12 -6.72
C LEU A 389 -23.65 -21.10 -6.75
N TRP A 390 -24.26 -22.18 -7.24
CA TRP A 390 -25.72 -22.29 -7.36
C TRP A 390 -26.35 -22.96 -6.14
N GLY A 391 -25.54 -23.45 -5.20
CA GLY A 391 -25.97 -24.00 -3.92
C GLY A 391 -25.83 -23.04 -2.76
N LEU A 392 -25.27 -21.85 -2.95
CA LEU A 392 -25.27 -20.81 -1.92
C LEU A 392 -26.70 -20.35 -1.64
N PRO A 393 -27.08 -20.14 -0.36
CA PRO A 393 -26.25 -20.24 0.84
C PRO A 393 -26.14 -21.65 1.47
N MET A 394 -26.87 -22.66 0.98
CA MET A 394 -26.88 -24.03 1.55
C MET A 394 -25.48 -24.64 1.68
N LYS A 395 -24.58 -24.35 0.72
CA LYS A 395 -23.20 -24.82 0.69
C LYS A 395 -22.33 -24.27 1.83
N LEU A 396 -22.78 -23.26 2.57
CA LEU A 396 -22.08 -22.77 3.77
C LEU A 396 -22.22 -23.71 4.98
N ARG A 397 -23.02 -24.78 4.87
CA ARG A 397 -23.07 -25.88 5.86
C ARG A 397 -22.11 -27.02 5.55
N ASP A 398 -21.41 -26.96 4.42
CA ASP A 398 -20.52 -28.05 4.03
C ASP A 398 -19.33 -28.18 5.00
N PRO A 399 -18.86 -29.42 5.26
CA PRO A 399 -17.68 -29.65 6.07
C PRO A 399 -16.48 -28.83 5.59
N GLY A 400 -15.76 -28.19 6.52
CA GLY A 400 -14.62 -27.32 6.20
C GLY A 400 -14.97 -25.83 6.08
N THR A 401 -16.26 -25.47 6.13
CA THR A 401 -16.70 -24.07 6.24
C THR A 401 -16.51 -23.57 7.68
N LEU A 402 -15.79 -22.47 7.85
CA LEU A 402 -15.46 -21.87 9.15
C LEU A 402 -16.09 -20.48 9.24
N ILE A 403 -17.32 -20.40 9.74
CA ILE A 403 -18.06 -19.15 9.92
C ILE A 403 -17.45 -18.39 11.11
N GLN A 404 -17.14 -17.11 10.90
CA GLN A 404 -16.61 -16.24 11.94
C GLN A 404 -17.71 -15.87 12.96
N PRO A 405 -17.35 -15.63 14.23
CA PRO A 405 -18.33 -15.49 15.32
C PRO A 405 -19.12 -14.17 15.32
N THR A 406 -18.87 -13.27 14.38
CA THR A 406 -19.46 -11.92 14.38
C THR A 406 -20.09 -11.61 13.03
N ILE A 407 -21.32 -11.10 13.08
CA ILE A 407 -22.03 -10.55 11.93
C ILE A 407 -21.91 -9.03 11.97
N HIS A 408 -21.59 -8.44 10.83
CA HIS A 408 -21.46 -6.99 10.70
C HIS A 408 -22.59 -6.42 9.86
N GLN A 409 -23.07 -5.23 10.18
CA GLN A 409 -23.88 -4.44 9.28
C GLN A 409 -22.93 -3.56 8.45
N VAL A 410 -23.05 -3.64 7.12
CA VAL A 410 -22.14 -2.96 6.18
C VAL A 410 -22.91 -2.38 4.99
N TRP A 411 -22.28 -1.46 4.26
CA TRP A 411 -22.74 -1.06 2.94
C TRP A 411 -22.09 -1.91 1.86
N PHE A 412 -22.90 -2.60 1.05
CA PHE A 412 -22.46 -3.38 -0.10
C PHE A 412 -23.45 -3.16 -1.25
N ALA A 413 -22.92 -2.87 -2.45
CA ALA A 413 -23.72 -2.57 -3.64
C ALA A 413 -24.80 -1.48 -3.42
N ASP A 414 -24.44 -0.41 -2.68
CA ASP A 414 -25.32 0.71 -2.31
C ASP A 414 -26.54 0.30 -1.45
N GLU A 415 -26.50 -0.88 -0.82
CA GLU A 415 -27.48 -1.38 0.13
C GLU A 415 -26.84 -1.65 1.49
N GLN A 416 -27.62 -1.52 2.56
CA GLN A 416 -27.18 -1.88 3.91
C GLN A 416 -27.52 -3.34 4.19
N LEU A 417 -26.48 -4.18 4.32
CA LEU A 417 -26.59 -5.64 4.39
C LEU A 417 -25.89 -6.19 5.63
N LEU A 418 -26.20 -7.44 5.96
CA LEU A 418 -25.51 -8.23 6.98
C LEU A 418 -24.35 -8.99 6.33
N GLU A 419 -23.13 -8.73 6.75
CA GLU A 419 -21.91 -9.39 6.32
C GLU A 419 -21.56 -10.55 7.28
N MET A 420 -21.42 -11.73 6.70
CA MET A 420 -20.85 -12.91 7.34
C MET A 420 -19.48 -13.19 6.74
N GLU A 421 -18.45 -13.19 7.58
CA GLU A 421 -17.12 -13.60 7.19
C GLU A 421 -16.97 -15.12 7.34
N VAL A 422 -16.41 -15.76 6.32
CA VAL A 422 -16.26 -17.21 6.24
C VAL A 422 -14.87 -17.55 5.76
N HIS A 423 -14.19 -18.40 6.50
CA HIS A 423 -12.92 -19.00 6.11
C HIS A 423 -13.15 -20.45 5.72
N TYR A 424 -12.18 -21.03 5.02
CA TYR A 424 -12.20 -22.44 4.67
C TYR A 424 -11.01 -23.16 5.29
N ALA A 425 -11.19 -24.45 5.57
CA ALA A 425 -10.08 -25.30 5.98
C ALA A 425 -8.94 -25.26 4.93
N PRO A 426 -7.66 -25.38 5.34
CA PRO A 426 -6.51 -25.15 4.44
C PRO A 426 -6.45 -26.05 3.20
N ASP A 427 -7.11 -27.20 3.25
CA ASP A 427 -7.27 -28.16 2.15
C ASP A 427 -8.37 -27.77 1.15
N THR A 428 -9.26 -26.86 1.54
CA THR A 428 -10.40 -26.40 0.75
C THR A 428 -10.12 -25.08 0.05
N GLY A 429 -9.57 -24.08 0.75
CA GLY A 429 -9.31 -22.75 0.20
C GLY A 429 -8.50 -21.86 1.15
N LYS A 430 -7.79 -20.90 0.58
CA LYS A 430 -6.99 -19.91 1.35
C LYS A 430 -7.58 -18.50 1.33
N ASP A 431 -8.60 -18.28 0.50
CA ASP A 431 -9.24 -16.99 0.36
C ASP A 431 -10.18 -16.73 1.54
N ILE A 432 -10.32 -15.46 1.90
CA ILE A 432 -11.32 -15.02 2.88
C ILE A 432 -12.58 -14.61 2.13
N TRP A 433 -13.71 -15.20 2.51
CA TRP A 433 -15.01 -14.95 1.89
C TRP A 433 -15.90 -14.10 2.79
N PHE A 434 -16.68 -13.24 2.16
CA PHE A 434 -17.68 -12.39 2.80
C PHE A 434 -19.00 -12.60 2.08
N PHE A 435 -20.05 -12.96 2.81
CA PHE A 435 -21.40 -13.17 2.29
C PHE A 435 -22.33 -12.08 2.81
N TYR A 436 -23.13 -11.49 1.92
CA TYR A 436 -23.98 -10.35 2.23
C TYR A 436 -25.45 -10.75 2.17
N PHE A 437 -26.15 -10.59 3.29
CA PHE A 437 -27.54 -10.99 3.46
C PHE A 437 -28.45 -9.78 3.68
N ASP A 438 -29.66 -9.86 3.16
CA ASP A 438 -30.72 -8.88 3.43
C ASP A 438 -31.06 -8.86 4.92
N PRO A 439 -31.10 -7.69 5.59
CA PRO A 439 -31.34 -7.63 7.02
C PRO A 439 -32.76 -8.07 7.43
N VAL A 440 -33.73 -8.04 6.52
CA VAL A 440 -35.13 -8.37 6.77
C VAL A 440 -35.43 -9.81 6.34
N THR A 441 -35.19 -10.14 5.08
CA THR A 441 -35.57 -11.45 4.50
C THR A 441 -34.53 -12.53 4.72
N LYS A 442 -33.28 -12.13 5.04
CA LYS A 442 -32.09 -12.98 5.07
C LYS A 442 -31.72 -13.58 3.72
N ALA A 443 -32.29 -13.09 2.63
CA ALA A 443 -31.89 -13.48 1.29
C ALA A 443 -30.41 -13.14 1.06
N LEU A 444 -29.65 -14.03 0.43
CA LEU A 444 -28.29 -13.77 -0.01
C LEU A 444 -28.33 -12.76 -1.18
N ARG A 445 -27.69 -11.60 -0.98
CA ARG A 445 -27.67 -10.47 -1.93
C ARG A 445 -26.32 -10.27 -2.62
N GLY A 446 -25.26 -10.89 -2.11
CA GLY A 446 -23.94 -10.80 -2.72
C GLY A 446 -22.89 -11.60 -1.96
N TYR A 447 -21.69 -11.67 -2.52
CA TYR A 447 -20.52 -12.17 -1.81
C TYR A 447 -19.23 -11.62 -2.43
N ALA A 448 -18.15 -11.62 -1.67
CA ALA A 448 -16.82 -11.21 -2.10
C ALA A 448 -15.77 -12.17 -1.55
N PHE A 449 -14.63 -12.28 -2.24
CA PHE A 449 -13.48 -12.98 -1.70
C PHE A 449 -12.19 -12.22 -1.97
N TYR A 450 -11.21 -12.39 -1.06
CA TYR A 450 -9.92 -11.73 -1.11
C TYR A 450 -8.80 -12.73 -0.88
N HIS A 451 -7.71 -12.59 -1.65
CA HIS A 451 -6.53 -13.46 -1.55
C HIS A 451 -5.60 -13.12 -0.38
N ASP A 452 -5.80 -11.96 0.27
CA ASP A 452 -5.02 -11.52 1.41
C ASP A 452 -5.95 -11.15 2.57
N LYS A 453 -5.49 -11.41 3.80
CA LYS A 453 -6.23 -11.22 5.05
C LYS A 453 -6.59 -9.76 5.34
N ASP A 454 -5.83 -8.82 4.78
CA ASP A 454 -5.95 -7.39 5.05
C ASP A 454 -6.85 -6.65 4.02
N GLY A 455 -7.40 -7.35 3.01
CA GLY A 455 -8.29 -6.76 1.99
C GLY A 455 -7.65 -5.68 1.09
N PRO A 456 -8.42 -5.12 0.14
CA PRO A 456 -8.36 -5.48 -1.27
C PRO A 456 -7.04 -5.05 -1.97
N GLY A 457 -6.08 -5.97 -2.05
CA GLY A 457 -5.10 -5.95 -3.15
C GLY A 457 -5.64 -6.67 -4.39
N THR A 458 -6.21 -7.86 -4.20
CA THR A 458 -6.64 -8.78 -5.27
C THR A 458 -7.81 -9.68 -4.83
N GLY A 459 -8.84 -9.82 -5.67
CA GLY A 459 -10.02 -10.68 -5.43
C GLY A 459 -11.21 -10.30 -6.34
N GLU A 460 -12.39 -10.87 -6.09
CA GLU A 460 -13.62 -10.54 -6.82
C GLU A 460 -14.80 -10.30 -5.86
N TYR A 461 -15.79 -9.54 -6.32
CA TYR A 461 -17.08 -9.42 -5.66
C TYR A 461 -18.21 -9.64 -6.66
N ILE A 462 -19.28 -10.24 -6.16
CA ILE A 462 -20.43 -10.68 -6.93
C ILE A 462 -21.68 -10.01 -6.36
N ILE A 463 -22.42 -9.33 -7.22
CA ILE A 463 -23.74 -8.75 -6.89
C ILE A 463 -24.82 -9.70 -7.41
N LEU A 464 -25.80 -10.02 -6.57
CA LEU A 464 -26.92 -10.88 -6.91
C LEU A 464 -28.15 -10.02 -7.18
N GLU A 465 -28.77 -10.23 -8.34
CA GLU A 465 -29.92 -9.45 -8.79
C GLU A 465 -31.05 -10.39 -9.22
N ASP A 466 -32.28 -10.04 -8.80
CA ASP A 466 -33.50 -10.82 -8.98
C ASP A 466 -33.44 -12.27 -8.46
N GLU A 467 -34.59 -12.92 -8.45
CA GLU A 467 -34.71 -14.33 -8.07
C GLU A 467 -35.41 -15.13 -9.16
N ALA A 468 -34.91 -16.35 -9.36
CA ALA A 468 -35.53 -17.37 -10.17
C ALA A 468 -36.01 -18.50 -9.24
N LEU A 469 -37.22 -18.99 -9.52
CA LEU A 469 -37.70 -20.23 -8.92
C LEU A 469 -37.13 -21.40 -9.71
N VAL A 470 -36.19 -22.10 -9.10
CA VAL A 470 -35.74 -23.42 -9.58
C VAL A 470 -36.49 -24.44 -8.75
N GLU A 471 -37.53 -25.02 -9.34
CA GLU A 471 -38.52 -25.82 -8.63
C GLU A 471 -39.24 -24.99 -7.54
N LYS A 472 -38.93 -25.23 -6.26
CA LYS A 472 -39.44 -24.46 -5.12
C LYS A 472 -38.35 -23.71 -4.37
N MET A 473 -37.11 -23.76 -4.86
CA MET A 473 -36.00 -22.99 -4.30
C MET A 473 -35.95 -21.61 -4.94
N ARG A 474 -35.66 -20.60 -4.12
CA ARG A 474 -35.35 -19.24 -4.59
C ARG A 474 -33.86 -19.16 -4.79
N ILE A 475 -33.42 -18.98 -6.03
CA ILE A 475 -32.00 -18.87 -6.36
C ILE A 475 -31.81 -17.54 -7.11
N PRO A 476 -30.69 -16.82 -6.90
CA PRO A 476 -30.46 -15.58 -7.61
C PRO A 476 -30.53 -15.76 -9.12
N ALA A 477 -31.32 -14.93 -9.80
CA ALA A 477 -31.52 -15.03 -11.24
C ALA A 477 -30.28 -14.56 -12.00
N ARG A 478 -29.61 -13.50 -11.52
CA ARG A 478 -28.40 -12.94 -12.12
C ARG A 478 -27.26 -12.80 -11.10
N ARG A 479 -26.05 -13.11 -11.56
CA ARG A 479 -24.77 -12.92 -10.84
C ARG A 479 -23.88 -11.99 -11.65
N HIS A 480 -23.61 -10.79 -11.13
CA HIS A 480 -22.71 -9.82 -11.76
C HIS A 480 -21.35 -9.88 -11.10
N TRP A 481 -20.31 -10.20 -11.87
CA TRP A 481 -18.95 -10.39 -11.39
C TRP A 481 -18.11 -9.14 -11.58
N TYR A 482 -17.32 -8.78 -10.57
CA TYR A 482 -16.42 -7.65 -10.59
C TYR A 482 -15.09 -7.97 -9.94
N GLN A 483 -13.99 -7.39 -10.41
CA GLN A 483 -12.73 -7.39 -9.67
C GLN A 483 -12.80 -6.39 -8.52
N THR A 484 -12.24 -6.74 -7.37
CA THR A 484 -12.17 -5.83 -6.21
C THR A 484 -11.28 -4.64 -6.52
N GLN A 485 -10.14 -4.86 -7.18
CA GLN A 485 -9.26 -3.81 -7.66
C GLN A 485 -9.87 -3.13 -8.90
N GLY A 486 -10.08 -1.81 -8.83
CA GLY A 486 -10.58 -1.03 -9.95
C GLY A 486 -12.05 -1.27 -10.33
N ARG A 487 -12.77 -2.15 -9.62
CA ARG A 487 -14.21 -2.44 -9.83
C ARG A 487 -14.54 -2.84 -11.27
N LEU A 488 -13.60 -3.52 -11.93
CA LEU A 488 -13.75 -3.93 -13.32
C LEU A 488 -14.83 -4.99 -13.44
N TYR A 489 -15.86 -4.72 -14.25
CA TYR A 489 -16.92 -5.68 -14.55
C TYR A 489 -16.37 -6.85 -15.40
N LEU A 490 -16.63 -8.08 -14.95
CA LEU A 490 -16.12 -9.32 -15.53
C LEU A 490 -17.16 -10.11 -16.33
N GLY A 491 -18.45 -9.90 -16.08
CA GLY A 491 -19.52 -10.60 -16.78
C GLY A 491 -20.75 -10.84 -15.92
N THR A 492 -21.78 -11.42 -16.54
CA THR A 492 -23.02 -11.82 -15.86
C THR A 492 -23.34 -13.26 -16.19
N ASP A 493 -23.71 -14.03 -15.17
CA ASP A 493 -24.32 -15.34 -15.32
C ASP A 493 -25.80 -15.24 -14.96
N GLU A 494 -26.67 -15.64 -15.89
CA GLU A 494 -28.13 -15.48 -15.81
C GLU A 494 -28.84 -16.83 -15.95
N ILE A 495 -29.83 -17.10 -15.09
CA ILE A 495 -30.76 -18.23 -15.28
C ILE A 495 -31.76 -17.88 -16.39
N LEU A 496 -31.82 -18.75 -17.40
CA LEU A 496 -32.81 -18.69 -18.46
C LEU A 496 -34.13 -19.30 -17.98
N LYS A 497 -35.21 -18.53 -18.12
CA LYS A 497 -36.59 -18.93 -17.78
C LYS A 497 -37.20 -19.90 -18.78
#